data_AF-A0A8T1XA44-F1
#
_entry.id   AF-A0A8T1XA44-F1
#
_cell.length_a   1.000
_cell.length_b   1.000
_cell.length_c   1.000
_cell.angle_alpha   90.00
_cell.angle_beta   90.00
_cell.angle_gamma   90.00
#
_symmetry.space_group_name_H-M   'P 1'
#
loop_
_entity.id
_entity.type
_entity.pdbx_description
1 polymer ?
#
loop_
_entity_poly.entity_id
_entity_poly.type
_entity_poly.pdbx_seq_one_letter_code
_entity_poly.pdbx_strand_id
1 'polypeptide(L)'
;MSMTENQPEIADFEEEETYCDDVGDENTEETKFDKMIGELQDLLIDPEFVDVQSNFCRNNCEIFDNVTENKLIYMDVFQQYTDLIEAFLERRLHEKLEVVTVQGNR
;
A
#
# COMPACT_ATOMS: atom_id res chain seq x y z
N MET A 1 31.13 47.83 9.67
CA MET A 1 30.13 47.51 8.64
C MET A 1 30.84 46.85 7.49
N SER A 2 30.56 45.56 7.27
CA SER A 2 30.38 44.96 5.94
C SER A 2 29.91 43.54 6.23
N MET A 3 28.62 43.32 5.99
CA MET A 3 28.01 42.00 6.07
C MET A 3 28.52 41.21 4.88
N THR A 4 29.28 40.15 5.11
CA THR A 4 29.45 39.11 4.10
C THR A 4 28.15 38.32 4.11
N GLU A 5 27.30 38.60 3.13
CA GLU A 5 26.07 37.88 2.84
C GLU A 5 26.43 36.41 2.58
N ASN A 6 26.15 35.55 3.57
CA ASN A 6 26.00 34.12 3.32
C ASN A 6 24.71 33.94 2.53
N GLN A 7 24.77 34.10 1.20
CA GLN A 7 23.74 33.56 0.34
C GLN A 7 23.73 32.04 0.56
N PRO A 8 22.58 31.42 0.88
CA PRO A 8 22.47 29.98 0.72
C PRO A 8 22.63 29.70 -0.79
N GLU A 9 23.71 29.00 -1.16
CA GLU A 9 23.74 28.29 -2.43
C GLU A 9 22.51 27.38 -2.42
N ILE A 10 21.51 27.75 -3.21
CA ILE A 10 20.43 26.86 -3.62
C ILE A 10 21.16 25.76 -4.39
N ALA A 11 21.39 24.63 -3.72
CA ALA A 11 21.72 23.41 -4.42
C ALA A 11 20.53 23.13 -5.32
N ASP A 12 20.69 23.40 -6.62
CA ASP A 12 19.91 22.76 -7.67
C ASP A 12 20.13 21.25 -7.50
N PHE A 13 19.34 20.64 -6.63
CA PHE A 13 19.03 19.23 -6.69
C PHE A 13 18.01 19.08 -7.83
N GLU A 14 18.47 19.31 -9.05
CA GLU A 14 17.98 18.51 -10.18
C GLU A 14 18.61 17.12 -10.00
N GLU A 15 18.15 16.39 -8.99
CA GLU A 15 18.29 14.95 -8.96
C GLU A 15 17.32 14.45 -10.03
N GLU A 16 17.78 14.52 -11.28
CA GLU A 16 17.21 13.75 -12.38
C GLU A 16 17.40 12.29 -11.98
N GLU A 17 16.41 11.73 -11.27
CA GLU A 17 16.31 10.29 -11.08
C GLU A 17 16.27 9.70 -12.48
N THR A 18 17.45 9.29 -12.95
CA THR A 18 17.60 8.45 -14.12
C THR A 18 16.98 7.13 -13.72
N TYR A 19 15.68 7.00 -14.01
CA TYR A 19 14.99 5.72 -13.99
C TYR A 19 15.64 4.90 -15.10
N CYS A 20 16.57 4.03 -14.70
CA CYS A 20 17.16 3.05 -15.59
C CYS A 20 16.04 2.10 -16.04
N ASP A 21 15.37 2.45 -17.14
CA ASP A 21 14.58 1.52 -17.94
C ASP A 21 15.58 0.58 -18.65
N ASP A 22 16.28 -0.25 -17.87
CA ASP A 22 17.08 -1.32 -18.44
C ASP A 22 16.11 -2.35 -19.01
N VAL A 23 15.75 -2.14 -20.28
CA VAL A 23 15.08 -3.11 -21.15
C VAL A 23 16.09 -4.22 -21.45
N GLY A 24 16.48 -4.95 -20.42
CA GLY A 24 17.44 -6.06 -20.41
C GLY A 24 16.76 -7.30 -19.85
N ASP A 25 16.22 -8.11 -20.76
CA ASP A 25 15.88 -9.53 -20.63
C ASP A 25 15.67 -10.10 -19.18
N GLU A 26 14.41 -10.18 -18.78
CA GLU A 26 13.86 -11.19 -17.86
C GLU A 26 14.41 -11.28 -16.41
N ASN A 27 14.25 -10.22 -15.59
CA ASN A 27 13.90 -10.48 -14.18
C ASN A 27 12.38 -10.66 -14.06
N THR A 28 11.90 -11.81 -14.51
CA THR A 28 10.48 -12.18 -14.47
C THR A 28 9.86 -12.02 -13.08
N GLU A 29 10.66 -12.10 -12.02
CA GLU A 29 10.22 -11.90 -10.64
C GLU A 29 10.05 -10.41 -10.28
N GLU A 30 10.95 -9.52 -10.71
CA GLU A 30 10.77 -8.06 -10.55
C GLU A 30 9.55 -7.56 -11.30
N THR A 31 9.34 -8.02 -12.55
CA THR A 31 8.13 -7.65 -13.31
C THR A 31 6.84 -8.17 -12.66
N LYS A 32 6.88 -9.32 -11.97
CA LYS A 32 5.72 -9.84 -11.22
C LYS A 32 5.50 -9.05 -9.94
N PHE A 33 6.56 -8.66 -9.26
CA PHE A 33 6.49 -7.84 -8.05
C PHE A 33 5.88 -6.47 -8.36
N ASP A 34 6.35 -5.78 -9.40
CA ASP A 34 5.80 -4.47 -9.81
C ASP A 34 4.31 -4.58 -10.17
N LYS A 35 3.92 -5.64 -10.87
CA LYS A 35 2.50 -5.93 -11.16
C LYS A 35 1.69 -6.16 -9.88
N MET A 36 2.22 -6.93 -8.93
CA MET A 36 1.56 -7.16 -7.65
C MET A 36 1.38 -5.86 -6.85
N ILE A 37 2.40 -5.00 -6.83
CA ILE A 37 2.32 -3.69 -6.18
C ILE A 37 1.27 -2.80 -6.85
N GLY A 38 1.20 -2.78 -8.18
CA GLY A 38 0.15 -2.06 -8.91
C GLY A 38 -1.27 -2.54 -8.54
N GLU A 39 -1.47 -3.86 -8.51
CA GLU A 39 -2.76 -4.45 -8.12
C GLU A 39 -3.11 -4.15 -6.65
N LEU A 40 -2.13 -4.12 -5.75
CA LEU A 40 -2.34 -3.71 -4.36
C LEU A 40 -2.74 -2.24 -4.24
N GLN A 41 -2.13 -1.35 -5.03
CA GLN A 41 -2.49 0.07 -5.05
C GLN A 41 -3.92 0.27 -5.54
N ASP A 42 -4.31 -0.41 -6.62
CA ASP A 42 -5.68 -0.39 -7.14
C ASP A 42 -6.69 -0.92 -6.12
N LEU A 43 -6.30 -1.95 -5.36
CA LEU A 43 -7.14 -2.52 -4.31
C LEU A 43 -7.35 -1.56 -3.14
N LEU A 44 -6.32 -0.81 -2.73
CA LEU A 44 -6.42 0.15 -1.61
C LEU A 44 -7.39 1.30 -1.90
N ILE A 45 -7.58 1.66 -3.17
CA ILE A 45 -8.54 2.69 -3.59
C ILE A 45 -9.89 2.09 -4.02
N ASP A 46 -10.05 0.77 -3.96
CA ASP A 46 -11.29 0.09 -4.34
C ASP A 46 -12.43 0.52 -3.38
N PRO A 47 -13.55 1.05 -3.91
CA PRO A 47 -14.71 1.41 -3.10
C PRO A 47 -15.23 0.25 -2.23
N GLU A 48 -15.18 -0.98 -2.72
CA GLU A 48 -15.58 -2.18 -1.97
C GLU A 48 -14.69 -2.36 -0.73
N PHE A 49 -13.38 -2.16 -0.88
CA PHE A 49 -12.43 -2.24 0.22
C PHE A 49 -12.68 -1.14 1.26
N VAL A 50 -12.89 0.09 0.80
CA VAL A 50 -13.21 1.23 1.67
C VAL A 50 -14.52 1.01 2.43
N ASP A 51 -15.53 0.41 1.80
CA ASP A 51 -16.81 0.08 2.44
C ASP A 51 -16.65 -1.02 3.50
N VAL A 52 -15.86 -2.07 3.21
CA VAL A 52 -15.54 -3.13 4.17
C VAL A 52 -14.84 -2.56 5.41
N GLN A 53 -13.79 -1.75 5.21
CA GLN A 53 -13.08 -1.07 6.30
C GLN A 53 -14.02 -0.16 7.09
N SER A 54 -14.79 0.68 6.40
CA SER A 54 -15.72 1.62 7.03
C SER A 54 -16.79 0.92 7.87
N ASN A 55 -17.34 -0.19 7.37
CA ASN A 55 -18.33 -0.97 8.10
C ASN A 55 -17.73 -1.64 9.34
N PHE A 56 -16.52 -2.19 9.24
CA PHE A 56 -15.82 -2.73 10.40
C PHE A 56 -15.57 -1.64 11.46
N CYS A 57 -15.07 -0.47 11.05
CA CYS A 57 -14.83 0.65 11.95
C CYS A 57 -16.12 1.13 12.62
N ARG A 58 -17.22 1.27 11.87
CA ARG A 58 -18.53 1.67 12.42
C ARG A 58 -19.07 0.66 13.44
N ASN A 59 -18.88 -0.62 13.21
CA ASN A 59 -19.36 -1.66 14.12
C ASN A 59 -18.54 -1.78 15.41
N ASN A 60 -17.26 -1.35 15.36
CA ASN A 60 -16.35 -1.45 16.50
C ASN A 60 -16.03 -0.09 17.15
N CYS A 61 -16.56 1.03 16.62
CA CYS A 61 -16.19 2.37 17.08
C CYS A 61 -16.53 2.62 18.56
N GLU A 62 -17.63 2.03 19.05
CA GLU A 62 -18.06 2.17 20.46
C GLU A 62 -17.11 1.47 21.45
N ILE A 63 -16.25 0.57 20.97
CA ILE A 63 -15.26 -0.12 21.80
C ILE A 63 -14.09 0.79 22.13
N PHE A 64 -13.78 1.74 21.23
CA PHE A 64 -12.62 2.63 21.34
C PHE A 64 -12.93 3.86 22.21
N ASP A 65 -12.28 3.93 23.36
CA ASP A 65 -12.33 5.11 24.23
C ASP A 65 -11.06 5.95 24.07
N ASN A 66 -11.19 7.27 24.25
CA ASN A 66 -10.06 8.19 24.29
C ASN A 66 -9.37 8.16 25.66
N VAL A 67 -8.78 7.01 25.99
CA VAL A 67 -8.04 6.75 27.23
C VAL A 67 -6.57 6.44 26.90
N THR A 68 -5.68 6.70 27.85
CA THR A 68 -4.24 6.48 27.65
C THR A 68 -3.82 5.01 27.69
N GLU A 69 -4.66 4.14 28.26
CA GLU A 69 -4.40 2.70 28.39
C GLU A 69 -5.23 1.89 27.40
N ASN A 70 -4.60 0.95 26.70
CA ASN A 70 -5.28 0.07 25.77
C ASN A 70 -6.15 -0.95 26.52
N LYS A 71 -7.38 -1.16 26.04
CA LYS A 71 -8.24 -2.22 26.55
C LYS A 71 -7.78 -3.56 25.99
N LEU A 72 -7.88 -4.64 26.77
CA LEU A 72 -7.53 -5.99 26.31
C LEU A 72 -8.28 -6.41 25.04
N ILE A 73 -9.54 -5.98 24.92
CA ILE A 73 -10.39 -6.25 23.75
C ILE A 73 -9.86 -5.60 22.45
N TYR A 74 -8.96 -4.62 22.53
CA TYR A 74 -8.36 -4.04 21.33
C TYR A 74 -7.53 -5.07 20.56
N MET A 75 -6.95 -6.06 21.24
CA MET A 75 -6.20 -7.14 20.57
C MET A 75 -7.15 -8.05 19.77
N ASP A 76 -8.32 -8.37 20.32
CA ASP A 76 -9.33 -9.16 19.61
C ASP A 76 -9.88 -8.41 18.39
N VAL A 77 -10.13 -7.11 18.53
CA VAL A 77 -10.58 -6.25 17.42
C VAL A 77 -9.49 -6.11 16.36
N PHE A 78 -8.22 -5.98 16.77
CA PHE A 78 -7.08 -5.93 15.86
C PHE A 78 -6.91 -7.23 15.06
N GLN A 79 -7.04 -8.39 15.71
CA GLN A 79 -6.96 -9.68 15.03
C GLN A 79 -8.11 -9.84 14.03
N GLN A 80 -9.34 -9.54 14.44
CA GLN A 80 -10.50 -9.59 13.53
C GLN A 80 -10.35 -8.67 12.33
N TYR A 81 -9.78 -7.48 12.53
CA TYR A 81 -9.52 -6.56 11.44
C TYR A 81 -8.42 -7.09 10.50
N THR A 82 -7.33 -7.63 11.06
CA THR A 82 -6.25 -8.26 10.27
C THR A 82 -6.79 -9.39 9.42
N ASP A 83 -7.54 -10.32 10.01
CA ASP A 83 -8.13 -11.46 9.31
C ASP A 83 -9.09 -11.01 8.19
N LEU A 84 -9.88 -9.96 8.45
CA LEU A 84 -10.80 -9.40 7.45
C LEU A 84 -10.06 -8.83 6.24
N ILE A 85 -8.98 -8.08 6.49
CA ILE A 85 -8.20 -7.43 5.43
C ILE A 85 -7.39 -8.49 4.66
N GLU A 86 -6.75 -9.44 5.35
CA GLU A 86 -6.02 -10.54 4.72
C GLU A 86 -6.95 -11.37 3.83
N ALA A 87 -8.13 -11.76 4.31
CA ALA A 87 -9.09 -12.52 3.50
C ALA A 87 -9.56 -11.74 2.26
N PHE A 88 -9.72 -10.42 2.37
CA PHE A 88 -10.07 -9.58 1.22
C PHE A 88 -8.91 -9.51 0.20
N LEU A 89 -7.68 -9.29 0.68
CA LEU A 89 -6.48 -9.22 -0.13
C LEU A 89 -6.22 -10.54 -0.86
N GLU A 90 -6.27 -11.66 -0.15
CA GLU A 90 -6.07 -12.99 -0.72
C GLU A 90 -7.07 -13.26 -1.85
N ARG A 91 -8.36 -13.00 -1.62
CA ARG A 91 -9.40 -13.18 -2.63
C ARG A 91 -9.12 -12.36 -3.89
N ARG A 92 -8.85 -11.07 -3.74
CA ARG A 92 -8.64 -10.18 -4.89
C ARG A 92 -7.33 -10.45 -5.62
N LEU A 93 -6.25 -10.68 -4.89
CA LEU A 93 -4.97 -11.05 -5.49
C LEU A 93 -5.08 -12.39 -6.24
N HIS A 94 -5.81 -13.37 -5.70
CA HIS A 94 -6.05 -14.63 -6.38
C HIS A 94 -6.86 -14.44 -7.68
N GLU A 95 -7.97 -13.68 -7.63
CA GLU A 95 -8.77 -13.35 -8.81
C GLU A 95 -7.92 -12.67 -9.91
N LYS A 96 -7.00 -11.77 -9.54
CA LYS A 96 -6.15 -11.04 -10.49
C LYS A 96 -4.97 -11.87 -11.00
N LEU A 97 -4.31 -12.64 -10.14
CA LEU A 97 -3.14 -13.45 -10.52
C LEU A 97 -3.52 -14.74 -11.27
N GLU A 98 -4.69 -15.34 -11.00
CA GLU A 98 -5.19 -16.44 -11.83
C GLU A 98 -5.50 -15.97 -13.27
N VAL A 99 -5.99 -14.74 -13.45
CA VAL A 99 -6.18 -14.16 -14.79
C VAL A 99 -4.83 -14.00 -15.51
N VAL A 100 -3.74 -13.71 -14.80
CA VAL A 100 -2.39 -13.57 -15.38
C VAL A 100 -1.86 -14.90 -15.91
N THR A 101 -2.19 -16.04 -15.29
CA THR A 101 -1.69 -17.36 -15.73
C THR A 101 -2.43 -17.96 -16.94
N VAL A 102 -3.63 -17.47 -17.27
CA VAL A 102 -4.46 -18.02 -18.38
C VAL A 102 -4.17 -17.35 -19.74
N GLN A 103 -3.43 -16.24 -19.80
CA GLN A 103 -3.08 -15.55 -21.06
C GLN A 103 -1.71 -15.93 -21.65
N GLY A 104 -1.20 -17.12 -21.33
CA GLY A 104 0.11 -17.61 -21.78
C GLY A 104 0.09 -18.78 -22.78
N ASN A 105 -1.02 -19.03 -23.50
CA ASN A 105 -1.05 -20.03 -24.57
C ASN A 105 -2.10 -19.67 -25.63
N ARG A 106 -1.67 -18.99 -26.70
CA ARG A 106 -2.30 -19.10 -28.01
C ARG A 106 -1.33 -18.73 -29.12
#